data_AF-A0AAP2GEW7-F1
#
_entry.id   AF-A0AAP2GEW7-F1
#
_cell.length_a   1.000
_cell.length_b   1.000
_cell.length_c   1.000
_cell.angle_alpha   90.00
_cell.angle_beta   90.00
_cell.angle_gamma   90.00
#
_symmetry.space_group_name_H-M   'P 1'
#
loop_
_entity.id
_entity.type
_entity.pdbx_description
1 polymer ?
#
loop_
_entity_poly.entity_id
_entity_poly.type
_entity_poly.pdbx_seq_one_letter_code
_entity_poly.pdbx_strand_id
1 'polypeptide(L)'
;MPKKTVLKQRDIERKVSKRLKKYKKLNYLGQFAMFMGTAQLLEIGLKNLLIARYGYKVEQIEKKTLGWTTAELEKNQLRTDFVKLLKSLVEKRNYVAHELLANEMIKETLLGGLKPKKHYSKDLRFLHKSILEVEQVMVLFNWTSRNDGWS
;
A
#
# COMPACT_ATOMS: atom_id res chain seq x y z
N MET A 1 18.94 -22.12 18.06
CA MET A 1 18.61 -20.71 17.73
C MET A 1 18.28 -20.64 16.25
N PRO A 2 17.08 -20.21 15.83
CA PRO A 2 16.80 -20.05 14.41
C PRO A 2 17.68 -18.93 13.84
N LYS A 3 18.32 -19.19 12.70
CA LYS A 3 19.19 -18.21 12.01
C LYS A 3 18.40 -16.93 11.77
N LYS A 4 18.89 -15.79 12.28
CA LYS A 4 18.37 -14.46 11.99
C LYS A 4 18.53 -14.21 10.49
N THR A 5 17.51 -14.55 9.70
CA THR A 5 17.51 -14.24 8.27
C THR A 5 17.47 -12.72 8.12
N VAL A 6 18.38 -12.17 7.33
CA VAL A 6 18.43 -10.73 7.03
C VAL A 6 17.80 -10.51 5.66
N LEU A 7 16.85 -9.58 5.56
CA LEU A 7 16.26 -9.19 4.29
C LEU A 7 17.24 -8.30 3.52
N LYS A 8 17.89 -8.85 2.48
CA LYS A 8 18.84 -8.10 1.67
C LYS A 8 18.10 -7.19 0.67
N GLN A 9 18.67 -6.03 0.37
CA GLN A 9 18.10 -5.08 -0.59
C GLN A 9 17.78 -5.73 -1.95
N ARG A 10 18.69 -6.54 -2.50
CA ARG A 10 18.47 -7.26 -3.77
C ARG A 10 17.25 -8.19 -3.73
N ASP A 11 16.95 -8.78 -2.56
CA ASP A 11 15.76 -9.61 -2.39
C ASP A 11 14.49 -8.80 -2.38
N ILE A 12 14.52 -7.61 -1.76
CA ILE A 12 13.41 -6.66 -1.78
C ILE A 12 13.14 -6.23 -3.21
N GLU A 13 14.15 -5.73 -3.92
CA GLU A 13 14.04 -5.26 -5.30
C GLU A 13 13.46 -6.36 -6.21
N ARG A 14 14.00 -7.58 -6.14
CA ARG A 14 13.50 -8.72 -6.91
C ARG A 14 12.03 -9.04 -6.60
N LYS A 15 11.65 -9.07 -5.32
CA LYS A 15 10.26 -9.36 -4.91
C LYS A 15 9.30 -8.25 -5.36
N VAL A 16 9.69 -6.99 -5.18
CA VAL A 16 8.92 -5.83 -5.62
C VAL A 16 8.77 -5.83 -7.13
N SER A 17 9.85 -5.99 -7.90
CA SER A 17 9.80 -6.08 -9.36
C SER A 17 8.89 -7.20 -9.84
N LYS A 18 8.88 -8.38 -9.17
CA LYS A 18 7.96 -9.47 -9.50
C LYS A 18 6.51 -9.06 -9.27
N ARG A 19 6.20 -8.39 -8.15
CA ARG A 19 4.85 -7.92 -7.82
C ARG A 19 4.37 -6.83 -8.77
N LEU A 20 5.26 -5.93 -9.19
CA LEU A 20 4.95 -4.85 -10.15
C LEU A 20 4.54 -5.35 -11.54
N LYS A 21 4.90 -6.59 -11.92
CA LYS A 21 4.52 -7.15 -13.24
C LYS A 21 3.00 -7.14 -13.48
N LYS A 22 2.18 -7.26 -12.43
CA LYS A 22 0.70 -7.28 -12.56
C LYS A 22 0.11 -5.95 -13.02
N TYR A 23 0.84 -4.83 -12.88
CA TYR A 23 0.38 -3.50 -13.30
C TYR A 23 0.69 -3.19 -14.77
N LYS A 24 1.68 -3.85 -15.38
CA LYS A 24 2.24 -3.48 -16.69
C LYS A 24 1.24 -3.45 -17.84
N LYS A 25 0.19 -4.26 -17.76
CA LYS A 25 -0.85 -4.37 -18.82
C LYS A 25 -2.12 -3.59 -18.48
N LEU A 26 -2.17 -2.93 -17.32
CA LEU A 26 -3.35 -2.22 -16.86
C LEU A 26 -3.34 -0.78 -17.37
N ASN A 27 -4.51 -0.32 -17.82
CA ASN A 27 -4.75 1.10 -18.03
C ASN A 27 -4.77 1.85 -16.69
N TYR A 28 -4.89 3.17 -16.74
CA TYR A 28 -4.88 4.01 -15.53
C TYR A 28 -5.88 3.55 -14.46
N LEU A 29 -7.15 3.33 -14.84
CA LEU A 29 -8.20 2.87 -13.93
C LEU A 29 -7.89 1.47 -13.35
N GLY A 30 -7.36 0.56 -14.16
CA GLY A 30 -6.93 -0.75 -13.70
C GLY A 30 -5.77 -0.68 -12.70
N GLN A 31 -4.79 0.21 -12.95
CA GLN A 31 -3.69 0.44 -12.00
C GLN A 31 -4.19 1.06 -10.70
N PHE A 32 -5.12 2.02 -10.78
CA PHE A 32 -5.80 2.60 -9.64
C PHE A 32 -6.53 1.54 -8.81
N ALA A 33 -7.40 0.75 -9.44
CA ALA A 33 -8.16 -0.30 -8.77
C ALA A 33 -7.22 -1.31 -8.12
N MET A 34 -6.13 -1.65 -8.81
CA MET A 34 -5.17 -2.60 -8.30
C MET A 34 -4.32 -2.06 -7.14
N PHE A 35 -4.02 -0.75 -7.14
CA PHE A 35 -3.44 -0.08 -5.99
C PHE A 35 -4.39 -0.13 -4.79
N MET A 36 -5.65 0.29 -4.97
CA MET A 36 -6.66 0.32 -3.89
C MET A 36 -6.90 -1.06 -3.29
N GLY A 37 -7.05 -2.09 -4.12
CA GLY A 37 -7.19 -3.47 -3.66
C GLY A 37 -5.97 -3.97 -2.89
N THR A 38 -4.76 -3.61 -3.32
CA THR A 38 -3.53 -4.00 -2.62
C THR A 38 -3.43 -3.32 -1.24
N ALA A 39 -3.78 -2.04 -1.15
CA ALA A 39 -3.84 -1.32 0.13
C ALA A 39 -4.90 -1.91 1.07
N GLN A 40 -6.05 -2.33 0.55
CA GLN A 40 -7.09 -2.99 1.35
C GLN A 40 -6.65 -4.35 1.88
N LEU A 41 -5.96 -5.16 1.05
CA LEU A 41 -5.39 -6.44 1.50
C LEU A 41 -4.35 -6.25 2.60
N LEU A 42 -3.51 -5.21 2.49
CA LEU A 42 -2.58 -4.84 3.55
C LEU A 42 -3.33 -4.47 4.83
N GLU A 43 -4.36 -3.62 4.75
CA GLU A 43 -5.19 -3.22 5.90
C GLU A 43 -5.76 -4.45 6.64
N ILE A 44 -6.32 -5.40 5.90
CA ILE A 44 -6.84 -6.66 6.47
C ILE A 44 -5.72 -7.45 7.16
N GLY A 45 -4.55 -7.56 6.53
CA GLY A 45 -3.39 -8.23 7.13
C GLY A 45 -2.92 -7.57 8.43
N LEU A 46 -2.94 -6.24 8.50
CA LEU A 46 -2.56 -5.48 9.69
C LEU A 46 -3.60 -5.60 10.81
N LYS A 47 -4.89 -5.64 10.49
CA LYS A 47 -5.94 -5.95 11.47
C LYS A 47 -5.76 -7.36 12.04
N ASN A 48 -5.45 -8.33 11.19
CA ASN A 48 -5.14 -9.69 11.67
C ASN A 48 -3.90 -9.72 12.57
N LEU A 49 -2.91 -8.87 12.32
CA LEU A 49 -1.77 -8.70 13.23
C LEU A 49 -2.20 -8.13 14.59
N LEU A 50 -3.10 -7.15 14.63
CA LEU A 50 -3.68 -6.62 15.88
C LEU A 50 -4.42 -7.70 16.67
N ILE A 51 -5.21 -8.54 16.00
CA ILE A 51 -5.92 -9.66 16.63
C ILE A 51 -4.92 -10.68 17.18
N ALA A 52 -4.03 -11.18 16.33
CA ALA A 52 -3.16 -12.30 16.67
C ALA A 52 -2.07 -11.95 17.69
N ARG A 53 -1.53 -10.73 17.65
CA ARG A 53 -0.41 -10.32 18.52
C ARG A 53 -0.83 -9.52 19.74
N TYR A 54 -1.91 -8.75 19.63
CA TYR A 54 -2.30 -7.78 20.65
C TYR A 54 -3.71 -8.03 21.22
N GLY A 55 -4.39 -9.11 20.80
CA GLY A 55 -5.64 -9.57 21.41
C GLY A 55 -6.88 -8.73 21.08
N TYR A 56 -6.83 -7.92 20.02
CA TYR A 56 -8.01 -7.17 19.56
C TYR A 56 -9.10 -8.13 19.07
N LYS A 57 -10.38 -7.75 19.25
CA LYS A 57 -11.53 -8.54 18.77
C LYS A 57 -11.91 -8.15 17.34
N VAL A 58 -12.29 -9.12 16.52
CA VAL A 58 -12.64 -8.91 15.10
C VAL A 58 -13.76 -7.88 14.95
N GLU A 59 -14.81 -8.01 15.76
CA GLU A 59 -16.02 -7.18 15.71
C GLU A 59 -15.73 -5.70 15.99
N GLN A 60 -14.68 -5.42 16.76
CA GLN A 60 -14.27 -4.06 17.12
C GLN A 60 -13.49 -3.38 15.99
N ILE A 61 -12.75 -4.16 15.19
CA ILE A 61 -11.76 -3.62 14.26
C ILE A 61 -12.12 -3.81 12.79
N GLU A 62 -13.09 -4.67 12.46
CA GLU A 62 -13.48 -5.00 11.09
C GLU A 62 -13.75 -3.74 10.25
N LYS A 63 -14.56 -2.82 10.79
CA LYS A 63 -14.96 -1.56 10.13
C LYS A 63 -13.93 -0.42 10.25
N LYS A 64 -12.81 -0.64 10.93
CA LYS A 64 -11.79 0.40 11.13
C LYS A 64 -10.96 0.60 9.88
N THR A 65 -10.38 1.78 9.71
CA THR A 65 -9.61 2.12 8.50
C THR A 65 -8.13 1.74 8.65
N LEU A 66 -7.38 1.77 7.54
CA LEU A 66 -5.92 1.67 7.54
C LEU A 66 -5.25 2.73 8.43
N GLY A 67 -5.78 3.96 8.43
CA GLY A 67 -5.29 5.04 9.29
C GLY A 67 -5.44 4.70 10.77
N TRP A 68 -6.64 4.24 11.19
CA TRP A 68 -6.87 3.79 12.56
C TRP A 68 -5.98 2.59 12.92
N THR A 69 -5.90 1.60 12.04
CA THR A 69 -5.07 0.39 12.23
C THR A 69 -3.60 0.76 12.41
N THR A 70 -3.09 1.73 11.63
CA THR A 70 -1.71 2.23 11.74
C THR A 70 -1.47 2.91 13.08
N ALA A 71 -2.41 3.74 13.55
CA ALA A 71 -2.30 4.40 14.85
C ALA A 71 -2.30 3.40 16.01
N GLU A 72 -3.11 2.35 15.95
CA GLU A 72 -3.12 1.31 16.98
C GLU A 72 -1.83 0.47 16.99
N LEU A 73 -1.28 0.14 15.82
CA LEU A 73 0.01 -0.55 15.74
C LEU A 73 1.14 0.30 16.34
N GLU A 74 1.11 1.62 16.13
CA GLU A 74 2.06 2.54 16.76
C GLU A 74 1.91 2.57 18.29
N LYS A 75 0.67 2.64 18.81
CA LYS A 75 0.41 2.60 20.26
C LYS A 75 0.90 1.31 20.90
N ASN A 76 0.78 0.19 20.18
CA ASN A 76 1.29 -1.12 20.59
C ASN A 76 2.80 -1.28 20.32
N GLN A 77 3.51 -0.18 20.06
CA GLN A 77 4.96 -0.11 19.89
C GLN A 77 5.49 -1.07 18.81
N LEU A 78 4.71 -1.29 17.74
CA LEU A 78 5.21 -2.01 16.58
C LEU A 78 6.43 -1.24 16.01
N ARG A 79 7.39 -1.99 15.48
CA ARG A 79 8.57 -1.51 14.76
C ARG A 79 8.35 -0.15 14.04
N THR A 80 9.11 0.85 14.46
CA THR A 80 8.89 2.27 14.11
C THR A 80 9.13 2.62 12.65
N ASP A 81 10.11 2.00 11.97
CA ASP A 81 10.33 2.18 10.53
C ASP A 81 9.14 1.68 9.70
N PHE A 82 8.56 0.54 10.09
CA PHE A 82 7.37 0.02 9.43
C PHE A 82 6.16 0.94 9.62
N VAL A 83 5.95 1.45 10.84
CA VAL A 83 4.88 2.43 11.14
C VAL A 83 5.04 3.71 10.31
N LYS A 84 6.27 4.23 10.15
CA LYS A 84 6.52 5.40 9.29
C LYS A 84 6.11 5.15 7.83
N LEU A 85 6.42 3.97 7.30
CA LEU A 85 5.99 3.59 5.96
C LEU A 85 4.46 3.49 5.85
N LEU A 86 3.79 2.95 6.87
CA LEU A 86 2.32 2.89 6.89
C LEU A 86 1.67 4.27 6.91
N LYS A 87 2.20 5.22 7.70
CA LYS A 87 1.68 6.60 7.73
C LYS A 87 1.76 7.25 6.35
N SER A 88 2.89 7.10 5.66
CA SER A 88 3.04 7.63 4.30
C SER A 88 2.10 6.94 3.30
N LEU A 89 1.85 5.63 3.46
CA LEU A 89 0.89 4.91 2.64
C LEU A 89 -0.56 5.35 2.89
N VAL A 90 -0.93 5.67 4.13
CA VAL A 90 -2.27 6.21 4.48
C VAL A 90 -2.52 7.52 3.74
N GLU A 91 -1.56 8.45 3.79
CA GLU A 91 -1.65 9.73 3.06
C GLU A 91 -1.82 9.51 1.56
N LYS A 92 -0.99 8.64 0.97
CA LYS A 92 -1.07 8.31 -0.46
C LYS A 92 -2.39 7.65 -0.84
N ARG A 93 -2.89 6.70 -0.05
CA ARG A 93 -4.18 6.04 -0.29
C ARG A 93 -5.30 7.06 -0.29
N ASN A 94 -5.32 7.96 0.69
CA ASN A 94 -6.35 9.00 0.79
C ASN A 94 -6.31 9.93 -0.42
N TYR A 95 -5.12 10.43 -0.79
CA TYR A 95 -4.97 11.26 -1.98
C TYR A 95 -5.42 10.53 -3.25
N VAL A 96 -5.00 9.26 -3.43
CA VAL A 96 -5.42 8.47 -4.59
C VAL A 96 -6.93 8.28 -4.62
N ALA A 97 -7.54 7.92 -3.49
CA ALA A 97 -8.98 7.69 -3.41
C ALA A 97 -9.83 8.94 -3.71
N HIS A 98 -9.39 10.12 -3.25
CA HIS A 98 -10.19 11.35 -3.34
C HIS A 98 -9.87 12.19 -4.57
N GLU A 99 -8.60 12.32 -4.95
CA GLU A 99 -8.16 13.31 -5.94
C GLU A 99 -7.97 12.69 -7.33
N LEU A 100 -7.41 11.48 -7.40
CA LEU A 100 -6.93 10.92 -8.66
C LEU A 100 -8.04 10.48 -9.62
N LEU A 101 -9.17 9.97 -9.11
CA LEU A 101 -10.31 9.63 -9.95
C LEU A 101 -11.08 10.87 -10.39
N ALA A 102 -11.32 11.81 -9.46
CA ALA A 102 -12.02 13.05 -9.76
C ALA A 102 -11.29 13.86 -10.86
N ASN A 103 -9.97 14.00 -10.72
CA ASN A 103 -9.15 14.73 -11.68
C ASN A 103 -9.08 14.06 -13.05
N GLU A 104 -9.14 12.72 -13.12
CA GLU A 104 -9.16 12.02 -14.41
C GLU A 104 -10.51 12.17 -15.11
N MET A 105 -11.63 12.02 -14.39
CA MET A 105 -12.98 12.21 -14.95
C MET A 105 -13.19 13.65 -15.46
N ILE A 106 -12.73 14.64 -14.70
CA ILE A 106 -12.79 16.05 -15.13
C ILE A 106 -11.98 16.27 -16.42
N LYS A 107 -10.77 15.70 -16.51
CA LYS A 107 -9.96 15.82 -17.74
C LYS A 107 -10.62 15.16 -18.94
N GLU A 108 -11.18 13.96 -18.79
CA GLU A 108 -11.90 13.28 -19.87
C GLU A 108 -13.09 14.12 -20.37
N THR A 109 -13.82 14.75 -19.42
CA THR A 109 -14.97 15.60 -19.71
C THR A 109 -14.57 16.91 -20.41
N LEU A 110 -13.55 17.61 -19.89
CA LEU A 110 -13.11 18.91 -20.42
C LEU A 110 -12.37 18.81 -21.75
N LEU A 111 -11.65 17.72 -21.99
CA LEU A 111 -10.89 17.53 -23.22
C LEU A 111 -11.72 16.86 -24.33
N GLY A 112 -12.97 16.46 -24.07
CA GLY A 112 -13.83 15.82 -25.06
C GLY A 112 -13.20 14.56 -25.69
N GLY A 113 -12.38 13.83 -24.92
CA GLY A 113 -11.62 12.67 -25.43
C GLY A 113 -10.34 13.01 -26.23
N LEU A 114 -9.97 14.28 -26.41
CA LEU A 114 -8.68 14.67 -26.96
C LEU A 114 -7.58 14.32 -25.95
N LYS A 115 -6.93 13.15 -26.13
CA LYS A 115 -5.80 12.75 -25.31
C LYS A 115 -4.57 13.58 -25.70
N PRO A 116 -4.08 14.52 -24.88
CA PRO A 116 -2.82 15.19 -25.17
C PRO A 116 -1.72 14.13 -25.32
N LYS A 117 -0.97 14.20 -26.43
CA LYS A 117 0.09 13.24 -26.76
C LYS A 117 1.06 13.10 -25.57
N LYS A 118 1.18 11.88 -25.02
CA LYS A 118 2.29 11.40 -24.18
C LYS A 118 2.71 12.31 -23.01
N HIS A 119 1.80 12.99 -22.32
CA HIS A 119 2.18 13.68 -21.08
C HIS A 119 2.07 12.73 -19.89
N TYR A 120 3.21 12.37 -19.28
CA TYR A 120 3.24 11.63 -18.02
C TYR A 120 2.75 12.56 -16.90
N SER A 121 1.43 12.62 -16.73
CA SER A 121 0.74 13.57 -15.87
C SER A 121 1.22 13.44 -14.42
N LYS A 122 1.24 14.55 -13.67
CA LYS A 122 1.60 14.58 -12.23
C LYS A 122 0.90 13.46 -11.46
N ASP A 123 -0.37 13.27 -11.79
CA ASP A 123 -1.28 12.27 -11.27
C ASP A 123 -0.84 10.83 -11.54
N LEU A 124 -0.51 10.51 -12.80
CA LEU A 124 0.01 9.20 -13.16
C LEU A 124 1.35 8.91 -12.47
N ARG A 125 2.23 9.91 -12.31
CA ARG A 125 3.49 9.74 -11.55
C ARG A 125 3.21 9.47 -10.09
N PHE A 126 2.25 10.18 -9.50
CA PHE A 126 1.86 9.99 -8.12
C PHE A 126 1.33 8.57 -7.92
N LEU A 127 0.41 8.12 -8.77
CA LEU A 127 -0.13 6.75 -8.73
C LEU A 127 0.98 5.70 -8.83
N HIS A 128 1.91 5.84 -9.78
CA HIS A 128 3.03 4.89 -9.91
C HIS A 128 3.95 4.87 -8.69
N LYS A 129 4.23 6.03 -8.06
CA LYS A 129 4.98 6.10 -6.80
C LYS A 129 4.23 5.39 -5.66
N SER A 130 2.92 5.62 -5.56
CA SER A 130 2.05 4.96 -4.57
C SER A 130 2.00 3.44 -4.78
N ILE A 131 1.95 2.97 -6.03
CA ILE A 131 2.02 1.55 -6.40
C ILE A 131 3.35 0.95 -5.95
N LEU A 132 4.48 1.62 -6.23
CA LEU A 132 5.79 1.12 -5.81
C LEU A 132 5.85 0.96 -4.29
N GLU A 133 5.37 1.96 -3.56
CA GLU A 133 5.44 1.98 -2.11
C GLU A 133 4.53 0.93 -1.46
N VAL A 134 3.28 0.79 -1.89
CA VAL A 134 2.40 -0.26 -1.34
C VAL A 134 2.98 -1.64 -1.58
N GLU A 135 3.65 -1.86 -2.71
CA GLU A 135 4.28 -3.15 -3.00
C GLU A 135 5.55 -3.40 -2.17
N GLN A 136 6.33 -2.36 -1.88
CA GLN A 136 7.45 -2.43 -0.94
C GLN A 136 6.96 -2.76 0.48
N VAL A 137 5.93 -2.06 0.96
CA VAL A 137 5.32 -2.31 2.27
C VAL A 137 4.74 -3.71 2.35
N MET A 138 4.09 -4.20 1.29
CA MET A 138 3.60 -5.58 1.22
C MET A 138 4.73 -6.61 1.30
N VAL A 139 5.86 -6.36 0.64
CA VAL A 139 7.03 -7.26 0.73
C VAL A 139 7.59 -7.28 2.14
N LEU A 140 7.72 -6.12 2.76
CA LEU A 140 8.20 -6.00 4.13
C LEU A 140 7.24 -6.67 5.11
N PHE A 141 5.94 -6.36 5.06
CA PHE A 141 4.90 -6.99 5.88
C PHE A 141 4.96 -8.52 5.80
N ASN A 142 4.96 -9.08 4.58
CA ASN A 142 5.02 -10.54 4.40
C ASN A 142 6.29 -11.15 4.96
N TRP A 143 7.42 -10.48 4.81
CA TRP A 143 8.68 -10.96 5.34
C TRP A 143 8.70 -10.89 6.87
N THR A 144 8.29 -9.76 7.44
CA THR A 144 8.28 -9.55 8.89
C THR A 144 7.31 -10.52 9.58
N SER A 145 6.11 -10.72 9.04
CA SER A 145 5.14 -11.69 9.56
C SER A 145 5.67 -13.12 9.54
N ARG A 146 6.38 -13.53 8.49
CA ARG A 146 6.91 -14.91 8.37
C ARG A 146 8.09 -15.19 9.28
N ASN A 147 8.81 -14.17 9.72
CA ASN A 147 10.01 -14.30 10.53
C ASN A 147 9.81 -13.78 11.96
N ASP A 148 8.56 -13.49 12.36
CA ASP A 148 8.20 -12.83 13.62
C ASP A 148 9.08 -11.60 13.93
N GLY A 149 9.43 -10.84 12.90
CA GLY A 149 10.39 -9.74 12.97
C GLY A 149 9.78 -8.43 13.47
N TRP A 150 8.71 -8.47 14.25
CA TRP A 150 7.97 -7.28 14.68
C TRP A 150 8.57 -6.61 15.93
N SER A 151 9.58 -7.25 16.53
CA SER A 151 10.46 -6.71 17.57
C SER A 151 11.66 -5.94 17.03
#